data_AF-A0A9Q0YKE7-F1
#
_entry.id   AF-A0A9Q0YKE7-F1
#
_cell.length_a   1.000
_cell.length_b   1.000
_cell.length_c   1.000
_cell.angle_alpha   90.00
_cell.angle_beta   90.00
_cell.angle_gamma   90.00
#
_symmetry.space_group_name_H-M   'P 1'
#
loop_
_entity.id
_entity.type
_entity.pdbx_description
1 polymer ?
#
loop_
_entity_poly.entity_id
_entity_poly.type
_entity_poly.pdbx_seq_one_letter_code
_entity_poly.pdbx_strand_id
1 'polypeptide(L)'
;MVTLAMCVADLMIVNIEGENIGSDMTNFLQIAAYALIRMKEVDLQSQCRIIQRVSDITESAKNKTNMLKIISTLDKAVENVAEAEGFVDRYESFSDIFKLNVNDHTQYVCNLWSGNMNPPNHLYGKVVIKFKEEIFDTISSGKLKIHFTLKTFGDRLIAVHEALKEENFVLKFEDVSRANTYNDFRLHCNNWLCDIRVKVKASWLTWQRRMGTAESNEREQLCENFKDELAEEMNKYRKTINEQFKSYIQNNENAKLFYNEYFSSWIEASLSKIECDIQIKISNEVKALQWASRDIPSFVLKEARKIRLKATEKATSLRENGSEQIDPLQLQQYFDEYWEDTVTSILETFQSKRVSKENIMEECTSILIKLCNGNAIESDVVRLLEKEGNILTHRHDFNSENYIAKKTEKLLASTPFSNLLRKREQMREDITAVVERVKTSTITPFNTDCYGKSFDRYLVYTTLQTALSELTFGEDVHNLKVPSSLIAKVLLHLCGIISEITVKNDQKYHINNSCQDLFDKHKQDINLDFKAFYGHSCQDARAYEYVRNLVLQQFCVFTLDQLRSKIILYFCDIIQTKQDMHYMVLDYLLRESRPALF
;
A
#
# COMPACT_ATOMS: atom_id res chain seq x y z
N MET A 1 17.66 1.83 -27.92
CA MET A 1 18.05 2.82 -28.96
C MET A 1 17.28 2.59 -30.26
N VAL A 2 17.17 1.34 -30.72
CA VAL A 2 16.42 0.94 -31.93
C VAL A 2 14.95 1.35 -31.87
N THR A 3 14.26 1.00 -30.79
CA THR A 3 12.85 1.36 -30.53
C THR A 3 12.62 2.87 -30.61
N LEU A 4 13.51 3.66 -30.00
CA LEU A 4 13.43 5.12 -30.07
C LEU A 4 13.54 5.59 -31.52
N ALA A 5 14.57 5.17 -32.26
CA ALA A 5 14.78 5.57 -33.65
C ALA A 5 13.58 5.22 -34.55
N MET A 6 12.98 4.05 -34.35
CA MET A 6 11.77 3.63 -35.06
C MET A 6 10.57 4.53 -34.76
N CYS A 7 10.34 4.87 -33.48
CA CYS A 7 9.18 5.63 -33.04
C CYS A 7 9.17 7.12 -33.45
N VAL A 8 10.31 7.67 -33.90
CA VAL A 8 10.43 9.08 -34.31
C VAL A 8 10.77 9.28 -35.80
N ALA A 9 11.24 8.25 -36.50
CA ALA A 9 11.63 8.37 -37.91
C ALA A 9 10.46 8.13 -38.86
N ASP A 10 10.24 9.03 -39.82
CA ASP A 10 9.31 8.81 -40.93
C ASP A 10 9.88 7.85 -42.00
N LEU A 11 11.21 7.79 -42.13
CA LEU A 11 11.96 6.84 -42.97
C LEU A 11 13.08 6.20 -42.16
N MET A 12 13.05 4.88 -42.01
CA MET A 12 14.10 4.09 -41.41
C MET A 12 14.96 3.41 -42.49
N ILE A 13 16.28 3.49 -42.31
CA ILE A 13 17.25 2.79 -43.15
C ILE A 13 17.96 1.73 -42.30
N VAL A 14 17.73 0.47 -42.61
CA VAL A 14 18.37 -0.66 -41.95
C VAL A 14 19.57 -1.08 -42.79
N ASN A 15 20.76 -0.71 -42.34
CA ASN A 15 22.02 -1.08 -43.00
C ASN A 15 22.59 -2.36 -42.38
N ILE A 16 22.56 -3.45 -43.14
CA ILE A 16 23.01 -4.79 -42.74
C ILE A 16 24.37 -5.05 -43.37
N GLU A 17 25.36 -5.37 -42.55
CA GLU A 17 26.69 -5.72 -43.02
C GLU A 17 26.82 -7.23 -43.23
N GLY A 18 27.29 -7.63 -44.42
CA GLY A 18 27.61 -9.01 -44.73
C GLY A 18 26.50 -9.80 -45.41
N GLU A 19 26.86 -11.00 -45.85
CA GLU A 19 26.00 -11.89 -46.64
C GLU A 19 25.10 -12.78 -45.77
N ASN A 20 25.42 -12.94 -44.49
CA ASN A 20 24.68 -13.76 -43.53
C ASN A 20 24.24 -12.95 -42.31
N ILE A 21 23.06 -13.25 -41.76
CA ILE A 21 22.60 -12.70 -40.47
C ILE A 21 23.27 -13.49 -39.35
N GLY A 22 24.12 -12.84 -38.57
CA GLY A 22 24.63 -13.38 -37.30
C GLY A 22 23.57 -13.34 -36.19
N SER A 23 23.80 -14.04 -35.09
CA SER A 23 22.90 -14.05 -33.91
C SER A 23 22.50 -12.65 -33.44
N ASP A 24 23.46 -11.72 -33.43
CA ASP A 24 23.27 -10.36 -32.92
C ASP A 24 22.27 -9.56 -33.77
N MET A 25 22.30 -9.79 -35.08
CA MET A 25 21.34 -9.17 -36.00
C MET A 25 19.96 -9.80 -35.88
N THR A 26 19.85 -11.11 -35.65
CA THR A 26 18.56 -11.77 -35.38
C THR A 26 17.88 -11.17 -34.15
N ASN A 27 18.65 -10.94 -33.09
CA ASN A 27 18.17 -10.34 -31.85
C ASN A 27 17.74 -8.89 -32.03
N PHE A 28 18.53 -8.10 -32.77
CA PHE A 28 18.14 -6.76 -33.18
C PHE A 28 16.80 -6.76 -33.94
N LEU A 29 16.62 -7.70 -34.88
CA LEU A 29 15.42 -7.80 -35.71
C LEU A 29 14.18 -8.20 -34.89
N GLN A 30 14.34 -9.00 -33.83
CA GLN A 30 13.25 -9.31 -32.89
C GLN A 30 12.83 -8.10 -32.05
N ILE A 31 13.78 -7.34 -31.49
CA ILE A 31 13.48 -6.10 -30.75
C ILE A 31 12.79 -5.08 -31.65
N ALA A 32 13.26 -4.98 -32.90
CA ALA A 32 12.60 -4.24 -33.95
C ALA A 32 11.15 -4.70 -34.14
N ALA A 33 10.89 -6.01 -34.35
CA ALA A 33 9.53 -6.53 -34.55
C ALA A 33 8.57 -6.16 -33.39
N TYR A 34 9.00 -6.28 -32.13
CA TYR A 34 8.23 -5.83 -30.94
C TYR A 34 7.83 -4.36 -31.00
N ALA A 35 8.80 -3.49 -31.29
CA ALA A 35 8.56 -2.06 -31.38
C ALA A 35 7.55 -1.74 -32.50
N LEU A 36 7.69 -2.42 -33.63
CA LEU A 36 6.93 -2.16 -34.84
C LEU A 36 5.47 -2.60 -34.74
N ILE A 37 5.20 -3.77 -34.14
CA ILE A 37 3.82 -4.23 -33.87
C ILE A 37 3.10 -3.20 -32.99
N ARG A 38 3.75 -2.75 -31.90
CA ARG A 38 3.15 -1.76 -30.99
C ARG A 38 2.96 -0.40 -31.64
N MET A 39 3.88 0.04 -32.51
CA MET A 39 3.72 1.26 -33.30
C MET A 39 2.50 1.18 -34.23
N LYS A 40 2.28 0.02 -34.84
CA LYS A 40 1.15 -0.19 -35.74
C LYS A 40 -0.20 -0.14 -34.99
N GLU A 41 -0.28 -0.68 -33.77
CA GLU A 41 -1.50 -0.59 -32.95
C GLU A 41 -1.86 0.86 -32.54
N VAL A 42 -0.89 1.78 -32.54
CA VAL A 42 -1.13 3.22 -32.29
C VAL A 42 -1.18 4.05 -33.58
N ASP A 43 -1.43 3.40 -34.73
CA ASP A 43 -1.53 4.02 -36.07
C ASP A 43 -0.31 4.83 -36.51
N LEU A 44 0.88 4.50 -35.99
CA LEU A 44 2.13 5.11 -36.41
C LEU A 44 2.74 4.31 -37.55
N GLN A 45 2.97 4.99 -38.68
CA GLN A 45 3.57 4.39 -39.85
C GLN A 45 4.91 5.05 -40.15
N SER A 46 5.94 4.23 -40.30
CA SER A 46 7.24 4.62 -40.83
C SER A 46 7.46 3.87 -42.14
N GLN A 47 8.24 4.41 -43.07
CA GLN A 47 8.73 3.62 -44.20
C GLN A 47 10.06 2.98 -43.83
N CYS A 48 10.28 1.73 -44.24
CA CYS A 48 11.53 1.02 -43.99
C CYS A 48 12.22 0.69 -45.31
N ARG A 49 13.53 0.93 -45.40
CA ARG A 49 14.41 0.50 -46.50
C ARG A 49 15.56 -0.32 -45.96
N ILE A 50 15.82 -1.45 -46.60
CA ILE A 50 16.90 -2.36 -46.21
C ILE A 50 18.05 -2.21 -47.19
N ILE A 51 19.23 -1.88 -46.65
CA ILE A 51 20.48 -1.83 -47.40
C ILE A 51 21.33 -2.99 -46.93
N GLN A 52 21.74 -3.85 -47.86
CA GLN A 52 22.71 -4.90 -47.58
C GLN A 52 24.07 -4.53 -48.16
N ARG A 53 25.10 -4.55 -47.31
CA ARG A 53 26.49 -4.44 -47.76
C ARG A 53 26.97 -5.78 -48.30
N VAL A 54 27.33 -5.79 -49.58
CA VAL A 54 27.76 -6.98 -50.31
C VAL A 54 29.21 -6.87 -50.77
N SER A 55 29.86 -8.01 -50.94
CA SER A 55 31.24 -8.10 -51.44
C SER A 55 31.32 -7.67 -52.92
N ASP A 56 30.38 -8.16 -53.74
CA ASP A 56 30.24 -7.82 -55.16
C ASP A 56 28.75 -7.58 -55.53
N ILE A 57 28.46 -6.44 -56.16
CA ILE A 57 27.11 -6.08 -56.62
C ILE A 57 26.73 -6.88 -57.89
N THR A 58 27.71 -7.33 -58.66
CA THR A 58 27.48 -8.02 -59.95
C THR A 58 26.91 -9.44 -59.77
N GLU A 59 27.09 -10.06 -58.60
CA GLU A 59 26.51 -11.36 -58.21
C GLU A 59 25.02 -11.28 -57.82
N SER A 60 24.21 -10.70 -58.71
CA SER A 60 22.80 -10.37 -58.43
C SER A 60 21.95 -11.56 -57.94
N ALA A 61 22.20 -12.78 -58.43
CA ALA A 61 21.45 -13.98 -58.01
C ALA A 61 21.75 -14.39 -56.56
N LYS A 62 23.02 -14.30 -56.14
CA LYS A 62 23.45 -14.61 -54.77
C LYS A 62 22.92 -13.56 -53.80
N ASN A 63 23.02 -12.29 -54.18
CA ASN A 63 22.53 -11.15 -53.40
C ASN A 63 21.01 -11.21 -53.17
N LYS A 64 20.24 -11.59 -54.20
CA LYS A 64 18.78 -11.84 -54.06
C LYS A 64 18.48 -12.98 -53.10
N THR A 65 19.21 -14.09 -53.20
CA THR A 65 19.02 -15.24 -52.31
C THR A 65 19.31 -14.90 -50.85
N ASN A 66 20.37 -14.12 -50.59
CA ASN A 66 20.70 -13.68 -49.24
C ASN A 66 19.65 -12.70 -48.68
N MET A 67 19.12 -11.80 -49.51
CA MET A 67 18.04 -10.90 -49.11
C MET A 67 16.76 -11.66 -48.74
N LEU A 68 16.41 -12.71 -49.48
CA LEU A 68 15.26 -13.56 -49.15
C LEU A 68 15.46 -14.29 -47.80
N LYS A 69 16.68 -14.73 -47.47
CA LYS A 69 16.98 -15.26 -46.13
C LYS A 69 16.80 -14.20 -45.06
N ILE A 70 17.18 -12.95 -45.33
CA ILE A 70 16.98 -11.84 -44.39
C ILE A 70 15.50 -11.62 -44.09
N ILE A 71 14.68 -11.59 -45.14
CA ILE A 71 13.23 -11.43 -45.01
C ILE A 71 12.61 -12.61 -44.27
N SER A 72 13.00 -13.85 -44.58
CA SER A 72 12.48 -15.02 -43.85
C SER A 72 12.81 -15.00 -42.36
N THR A 73 14.00 -14.51 -41.97
CA THR A 73 14.35 -14.33 -40.56
C THR A 73 13.53 -13.22 -39.89
N LEU A 74 13.24 -12.15 -40.63
CA LEU A 74 12.34 -11.08 -40.18
C LEU A 74 10.91 -11.59 -39.97
N ASP A 75 10.37 -12.37 -40.91
CA ASP A 75 9.02 -12.94 -40.81
C ASP A 75 8.92 -13.86 -39.58
N LYS A 76 9.91 -14.72 -39.36
CA LYS A 76 9.97 -15.56 -38.14
C LYS A 76 10.07 -14.73 -36.87
N ALA A 77 10.81 -13.62 -36.88
CA ALA A 77 10.87 -12.74 -35.71
C ALA A 77 9.49 -12.13 -35.42
N VAL A 78 8.74 -11.73 -36.45
CA VAL A 78 7.39 -11.19 -36.32
C VAL A 78 6.42 -12.23 -35.79
N GLU A 79 6.44 -13.45 -36.32
CA GLU A 79 5.59 -14.57 -35.88
C GLU A 79 5.78 -14.85 -34.38
N ASN A 80 7.03 -15.00 -33.92
CA ASN A 80 7.33 -15.25 -32.51
C ASN A 80 6.83 -14.13 -31.59
N VAL A 81 6.89 -12.88 -32.06
CA VAL A 81 6.43 -11.72 -31.29
C VAL A 81 4.91 -11.63 -31.27
N ALA A 82 4.26 -11.91 -32.40
CA ALA A 82 2.81 -11.96 -32.50
C ALA A 82 2.24 -13.03 -31.57
N GLU A 83 2.89 -14.18 -31.45
CA GLU A 83 2.54 -15.21 -30.45
C GLU A 83 2.69 -14.70 -29.02
N ALA A 84 3.83 -14.09 -28.69
CA ALA A 84 4.10 -13.61 -27.33
C ALA A 84 3.14 -12.49 -26.87
N GLU A 85 2.71 -11.61 -27.77
CA GLU A 85 1.81 -10.49 -27.47
C GLU A 85 0.32 -10.81 -27.72
N GLY A 86 0.00 -12.00 -28.23
CA GLY A 86 -1.38 -12.43 -28.49
C GLY A 86 -2.01 -11.83 -29.75
N PHE A 87 -1.20 -11.48 -30.76
CA PHE A 87 -1.61 -10.93 -32.05
C PHE A 87 -1.47 -11.92 -33.23
N VAL A 88 -1.42 -13.22 -32.95
CA VAL A 88 -1.21 -14.29 -33.95
C VAL A 88 -2.14 -14.16 -35.16
N ASP A 89 -3.38 -13.74 -34.96
CA ASP A 89 -4.38 -13.62 -36.03
C ASP A 89 -4.21 -12.36 -36.92
N ARG A 90 -3.27 -11.45 -36.61
CA ARG A 90 -3.13 -10.15 -37.29
C ARG A 90 -1.78 -9.92 -37.96
N TYR A 91 -0.71 -10.55 -37.48
CA TYR A 91 0.65 -10.31 -37.95
C TYR A 91 1.37 -11.64 -38.18
N GLU A 92 1.53 -12.04 -39.44
CA GLU A 92 2.20 -13.29 -39.83
C GLU A 92 3.55 -13.02 -40.52
N SER A 93 3.70 -11.86 -41.14
CA SER A 93 4.88 -11.47 -41.90
C SER A 93 5.33 -10.04 -41.59
N PHE A 94 6.59 -9.73 -41.87
CA PHE A 94 7.11 -8.38 -41.77
C PHE A 94 6.40 -7.41 -42.72
N SER A 95 5.89 -7.93 -43.84
CA SER A 95 5.10 -7.16 -44.81
C SER A 95 3.76 -6.67 -44.25
N ASP A 96 3.23 -7.36 -43.25
CA ASP A 96 2.00 -6.95 -42.57
C ASP A 96 2.26 -5.71 -41.74
N ILE A 97 3.42 -5.60 -41.09
CA ILE A 97 3.75 -4.46 -40.24
C ILE A 97 4.22 -3.25 -41.08
N PHE A 98 5.05 -3.51 -42.09
CA PHE A 98 5.47 -2.50 -43.07
C PHE A 98 5.29 -3.01 -44.49
N LYS A 99 4.73 -2.20 -45.38
CA LYS A 99 4.60 -2.53 -46.80
C LYS A 99 5.97 -2.60 -47.49
N LEU A 100 6.69 -3.69 -47.30
CA LEU A 100 8.01 -3.93 -47.88
C LEU A 100 7.84 -4.62 -49.23
N ASN A 101 7.95 -3.88 -50.32
CA ASN A 101 8.16 -4.50 -51.63
C ASN A 101 9.66 -4.77 -51.80
N VAL A 102 10.05 -6.05 -51.79
CA VAL A 102 11.45 -6.50 -51.87
C VAL A 102 12.19 -5.86 -53.05
N ASN A 103 11.54 -5.72 -54.20
CA ASN A 103 12.20 -5.17 -55.40
C ASN A 103 12.40 -3.65 -55.33
N ASP A 104 11.52 -2.93 -54.64
CA ASP A 104 11.55 -1.45 -54.60
C ASP A 104 12.27 -0.91 -53.35
N HIS A 105 12.33 -1.70 -52.27
CA HIS A 105 12.79 -1.25 -50.95
C HIS A 105 14.06 -1.93 -50.45
N THR A 106 14.67 -2.82 -51.25
CA THR A 106 15.96 -3.44 -50.93
C THR A 106 17.04 -2.98 -51.89
N GLN A 107 18.24 -2.70 -51.36
CA GLN A 107 19.38 -2.25 -52.15
C GLN A 107 20.68 -2.91 -51.73
N TYR A 108 21.56 -3.10 -52.71
CA TYR A 108 22.86 -3.70 -52.53
C TYR A 108 23.94 -2.65 -52.68
N VAL A 109 24.74 -2.45 -51.65
CA VAL A 109 25.85 -1.49 -51.64
C VAL A 109 27.14 -2.27 -51.49
N CYS A 110 28.12 -2.04 -52.37
CA CYS A 110 29.44 -2.64 -52.20
C CYS A 110 30.18 -2.01 -51.01
N ASN A 111 31.20 -2.68 -50.48
CA ASN A 111 32.07 -2.03 -49.51
C ASN A 111 32.88 -0.92 -50.21
N LEU A 112 32.93 0.27 -49.59
CA LEU A 112 33.71 1.41 -50.09
C LEU A 112 35.20 1.05 -50.16
N TRP A 113 35.70 0.36 -49.14
CA TRP A 113 37.06 -0.14 -49.05
C TRP A 113 37.03 -1.66 -48.97
N SER A 114 37.77 -2.33 -49.85
CA SER A 114 37.97 -3.79 -49.82
C SER A 114 39.29 -4.19 -49.15
N GLY A 115 39.96 -3.24 -48.47
CA GLY A 115 41.23 -3.39 -47.75
C GLY A 115 41.95 -2.05 -47.60
N ASN A 116 42.89 -1.94 -46.65
CA ASN A 116 43.57 -0.67 -46.32
C ASN A 116 44.40 -0.04 -47.46
N MET A 117 44.74 -0.82 -48.50
CA MET A 117 45.58 -0.38 -49.62
C MET A 117 44.85 -0.43 -50.98
N ASN A 118 43.57 -0.78 -51.01
CA ASN A 118 42.79 -0.83 -52.25
C ASN A 118 42.19 0.56 -52.56
N PRO A 119 42.13 0.97 -53.84
CA PRO A 119 41.40 2.18 -54.22
C PRO A 119 39.90 2.04 -53.87
N PRO A 120 39.19 3.15 -53.59
CA PRO A 120 37.77 3.10 -53.28
C PRO A 120 36.97 2.41 -54.39
N ASN A 121 35.97 1.62 -54.02
CA ASN A 121 35.13 0.94 -54.99
C ASN A 121 34.35 1.97 -55.84
N HIS A 122 34.65 2.01 -57.14
CA HIS A 122 34.06 2.95 -58.09
C HIS A 122 32.53 2.81 -58.24
N LEU A 123 31.96 1.65 -57.90
CA LEU A 123 30.51 1.42 -57.94
C LEU A 123 29.80 1.98 -56.71
N TYR A 124 30.52 2.18 -55.59
CA TYR A 124 29.93 2.67 -54.35
C TYR A 124 29.22 4.01 -54.54
N GLY A 125 29.95 4.98 -55.11
CA GLY A 125 29.42 6.33 -55.34
C GLY A 125 28.19 6.32 -56.27
N LYS A 126 28.19 5.47 -57.31
CA LYS A 126 27.05 5.34 -58.22
C LYS A 126 25.80 4.83 -57.50
N VAL A 127 25.94 3.80 -56.67
CA VAL A 127 24.81 3.24 -55.90
C VAL A 127 24.31 4.23 -54.87
N VAL A 128 25.20 4.89 -54.13
CA VAL A 128 24.82 5.87 -53.10
C VAL A 128 24.10 7.08 -53.69
N ILE A 129 24.56 7.59 -54.85
CA ILE A 129 23.89 8.69 -55.55
C ILE A 129 22.48 8.26 -55.98
N LYS A 130 22.36 7.08 -56.58
CA LYS A 130 21.05 6.53 -56.98
C LYS A 130 20.11 6.37 -55.77
N PHE A 131 20.62 5.82 -54.67
CA PHE A 131 19.85 5.67 -53.44
C PHE A 131 19.36 7.01 -52.89
N LYS A 132 20.24 8.01 -52.89
CA LYS A 132 19.92 9.38 -52.47
C LYS A 132 18.80 9.95 -53.33
N GLU A 133 18.90 9.86 -54.66
CA GLU A 133 17.87 10.33 -55.60
C GLU A 133 16.53 9.65 -55.34
N GLU A 134 16.51 8.33 -55.17
CA GLU A 134 15.28 7.57 -54.89
C GLU A 134 14.63 7.95 -53.54
N ILE A 135 15.41 8.36 -52.53
CA ILE A 135 14.87 8.91 -51.28
C ILE A 135 14.23 10.28 -51.54
N PHE A 136 14.93 11.19 -52.22
CA PHE A 136 14.41 12.52 -52.54
C PHE A 136 13.15 12.45 -53.40
N ASP A 137 13.08 11.52 -54.33
CA ASP A 137 11.89 11.28 -55.15
C ASP A 137 10.71 10.80 -54.30
N THR A 138 10.95 9.94 -53.31
CA THR A 138 9.91 9.45 -52.40
C THR A 138 9.36 10.57 -51.51
N ILE A 139 10.23 11.46 -51.05
CA ILE A 139 9.86 12.66 -50.29
C ILE A 139 9.08 13.64 -51.18
N SER A 140 9.62 13.95 -52.37
CA SER A 140 9.06 14.97 -53.28
C SER A 140 7.74 14.53 -53.91
N SER A 141 7.54 13.23 -54.13
CA SER A 141 6.29 12.67 -54.65
C SER A 141 5.18 12.54 -53.59
N GLY A 142 5.43 12.92 -52.33
CA GLY A 142 4.45 12.82 -51.25
C GLY A 142 4.09 11.39 -50.85
N LYS A 143 4.86 10.39 -51.31
CA LYS A 143 4.68 8.98 -50.93
C LYS A 143 5.04 8.74 -49.47
N LEU A 144 5.89 9.58 -48.89
CA LEU A 144 6.24 9.58 -47.48
C LEU A 144 5.32 10.54 -46.71
N LYS A 145 4.56 10.00 -45.76
CA LYS A 145 3.75 10.81 -44.84
C LYS A 145 4.64 11.35 -43.73
N ILE A 146 4.77 12.67 -43.64
CA ILE A 146 5.53 13.32 -42.57
C ILE A 146 4.61 13.44 -41.35
N HIS A 147 4.94 12.76 -40.26
CA HIS A 147 4.08 12.72 -39.07
C HIS A 147 4.33 13.87 -38.11
N PHE A 148 5.53 14.45 -38.11
CA PHE A 148 5.93 15.43 -37.10
C PHE A 148 6.48 16.72 -37.72
N THR A 149 5.98 17.85 -37.23
CA THR A 149 6.65 19.15 -37.36
C THR A 149 7.79 19.26 -36.35
N LEU A 150 8.74 20.18 -36.56
CA LEU A 150 9.85 20.41 -35.62
C LEU A 150 9.38 20.69 -34.18
N LYS A 151 8.24 21.38 -34.02
CA LYS A 151 7.64 21.67 -32.72
C LYS A 151 7.09 20.41 -32.05
N THR A 152 6.30 19.62 -32.79
CA THR A 152 5.70 18.37 -32.28
C THR A 152 6.70 17.23 -32.12
N PHE A 153 7.85 17.30 -32.81
CA PHE A 153 8.92 16.31 -32.68
C PHE A 153 9.53 16.29 -31.28
N GLY A 154 9.72 17.46 -30.65
CA GLY A 154 10.22 17.55 -29.27
C GLY A 154 9.27 16.90 -28.27
N ASP A 155 7.97 17.23 -28.37
CA ASP A 155 6.92 16.64 -27.53
C ASP A 155 6.84 15.12 -27.73
N ARG A 156 6.97 14.65 -28.97
CA ARG A 156 7.00 13.22 -29.28
C ARG A 156 8.22 12.52 -28.69
N LEU A 157 9.39 13.13 -28.79
CA LEU A 157 10.62 12.56 -28.24
C LEU A 157 10.53 12.41 -26.72
N ILE A 158 9.92 13.41 -26.04
CA ILE A 158 9.63 13.33 -24.60
C ILE A 158 8.62 12.22 -24.32
N ALA A 159 7.50 12.16 -25.05
CA ALA A 159 6.47 11.14 -24.85
C ALA A 159 7.00 9.71 -25.08
N VAL A 160 7.81 9.48 -26.10
CA VAL A 160 8.46 8.18 -26.34
C VAL A 160 9.46 7.87 -25.23
N HIS A 161 10.23 8.86 -24.77
CA HIS A 161 11.17 8.68 -23.67
C HIS A 161 10.49 8.39 -22.33
N GLU A 162 9.34 9.00 -22.07
CA GLU A 162 8.50 8.73 -20.89
C GLU A 162 7.86 7.35 -21.00
N ALA A 163 7.30 6.97 -22.15
CA ALA A 163 6.77 5.63 -22.39
C ALA A 163 7.86 4.55 -22.22
N LEU A 164 9.08 4.80 -22.71
CA LEU A 164 10.23 3.91 -22.50
C LEU A 164 10.70 3.83 -21.04
N LYS A 165 10.30 4.77 -20.18
CA LYS A 165 10.60 4.77 -18.73
C LYS A 165 9.48 4.15 -17.89
N GLU A 166 8.23 4.42 -18.24
CA GLU A 166 7.05 3.98 -17.47
C GLU A 166 6.65 2.55 -17.80
N GLU A 167 6.87 2.10 -19.04
CA GLU A 167 6.91 0.67 -19.27
C GLU A 167 8.17 0.12 -18.62
N ASN A 168 8.02 -0.94 -17.82
CA ASN A 168 9.05 -1.97 -17.71
C ASN A 168 9.22 -2.59 -19.10
N PHE A 169 9.72 -1.80 -20.06
CA PHE A 169 10.12 -2.24 -21.38
C PHE A 169 11.31 -3.15 -21.10
N VAL A 170 11.00 -4.40 -20.80
CA VAL A 170 11.90 -5.51 -21.01
C VAL A 170 12.46 -5.25 -22.41
N LEU A 171 13.73 -4.89 -22.45
CA LEU A 171 14.76 -5.42 -23.34
C LEU A 171 16.05 -4.60 -23.11
N LYS A 172 16.59 -4.73 -21.89
CA LYS A 172 18.05 -4.85 -21.71
C LYS A 172 18.54 -6.27 -22.06
N PHE A 173 17.67 -7.10 -22.62
CA PHE A 173 18.01 -8.46 -22.98
C PHE A 173 18.24 -8.51 -24.48
N GLU A 174 19.47 -8.84 -24.82
CA GLU A 174 19.89 -9.22 -26.16
C GLU A 174 19.11 -10.43 -26.71
N ASP A 175 18.18 -11.08 -26.01
CA ASP A 175 17.46 -12.27 -26.51
C ASP A 175 16.00 -12.32 -26.01
N VAL A 176 15.03 -12.56 -26.90
CA VAL A 176 13.61 -12.76 -26.52
C VAL A 176 13.40 -14.05 -25.69
N SER A 177 14.19 -15.09 -25.97
CA SER A 177 14.21 -16.34 -25.18
C SER A 177 14.54 -16.09 -23.70
N ARG A 178 15.44 -15.12 -23.44
CA ARG A 178 15.82 -14.69 -22.09
C ARG A 178 14.66 -13.99 -21.35
N ALA A 179 13.87 -13.20 -22.06
CA ALA A 179 12.68 -12.54 -21.51
C ALA A 179 11.58 -13.55 -21.13
N ASN A 180 11.33 -14.56 -21.97
CA ASN A 180 10.35 -15.61 -21.68
C ASN A 180 10.77 -16.44 -20.45
N THR A 181 12.03 -16.84 -20.38
CA THR A 181 12.58 -17.56 -19.21
C THR A 181 12.41 -16.75 -17.91
N TYR A 182 12.61 -15.43 -17.97
CA TYR A 182 12.39 -14.53 -16.84
C TYR A 182 10.91 -14.46 -16.41
N ASN A 183 10.00 -14.34 -17.38
CA ASN A 183 8.56 -14.25 -17.12
C ASN A 183 8.03 -15.55 -16.49
N ASP A 184 8.43 -16.70 -17.03
CA ASP A 184 8.07 -18.01 -16.48
C ASP A 184 8.55 -18.15 -15.04
N PHE A 185 9.80 -17.77 -14.77
CA PHE A 185 10.35 -17.78 -13.43
C PHE A 185 9.57 -16.86 -12.47
N ARG A 186 9.22 -15.64 -12.91
CA ARG A 186 8.43 -14.70 -12.12
C ARG A 186 7.04 -15.26 -11.80
N LEU A 187 6.41 -15.94 -12.75
CA LEU A 187 5.13 -16.60 -12.55
C LEU A 187 5.23 -17.68 -11.46
N HIS A 188 6.25 -18.53 -11.51
CA HIS A 188 6.48 -19.54 -10.48
C HIS A 188 6.69 -18.94 -9.08
N CYS A 189 7.52 -17.89 -8.96
CA CYS A 189 7.72 -17.20 -7.69
C CYS A 189 6.43 -16.59 -7.14
N ASN A 190 5.65 -15.94 -8.00
CA ASN A 190 4.37 -15.36 -7.60
C ASN A 190 3.40 -16.42 -7.12
N ASN A 191 3.37 -17.60 -7.76
CA ASN A 191 2.53 -18.71 -7.33
C ASN A 191 2.93 -19.21 -5.93
N TRP A 192 4.23 -19.41 -5.67
CA TRP A 192 4.71 -19.81 -4.34
C TRP A 192 4.36 -18.78 -3.26
N LEU A 193 4.53 -17.49 -3.55
CA LEU A 193 4.15 -16.41 -2.63
C LEU A 193 2.63 -16.36 -2.41
N CYS A 194 1.83 -16.62 -3.44
CA CYS A 194 0.38 -16.68 -3.33
C CYS A 194 -0.06 -17.81 -2.40
N ASP A 195 0.52 -19.00 -2.55
CA ASP A 195 0.23 -20.16 -1.68
C ASP A 195 0.52 -19.85 -0.21
N ILE A 196 1.61 -19.15 0.07
CA ILE A 196 1.94 -18.71 1.43
C ILE A 196 0.92 -17.70 1.94
N ARG A 197 0.53 -16.70 1.14
CA ARG A 197 -0.50 -15.73 1.53
C ARG A 197 -1.81 -16.42 1.90
N VAL A 198 -2.22 -17.45 1.15
CA VAL A 198 -3.43 -18.22 1.44
C VAL A 198 -3.28 -18.98 2.77
N LYS A 199 -2.17 -19.70 2.97
CA LYS A 199 -1.92 -20.46 4.20
C LYS A 199 -1.87 -19.56 5.43
N VAL A 200 -1.09 -18.50 5.36
CA VAL A 200 -0.94 -17.52 6.44
C VAL A 200 -2.28 -16.82 6.75
N LYS A 201 -3.10 -16.52 5.73
CA LYS A 201 -4.46 -16.00 5.92
C LYS A 201 -5.37 -17.01 6.63
N ALA A 202 -5.25 -18.30 6.34
CA ALA A 202 -5.99 -19.34 7.04
C ALA A 202 -5.56 -19.48 8.52
N SER A 203 -4.25 -19.41 8.81
CA SER A 203 -3.71 -19.36 10.17
C SER A 203 -4.27 -18.15 10.94
N TRP A 204 -4.25 -16.96 10.31
CA TRP A 204 -4.85 -15.74 10.87
C TRP A 204 -6.34 -15.90 11.20
N LEU A 205 -7.15 -16.42 10.27
CA LEU A 205 -8.59 -16.60 10.50
C LEU A 205 -8.89 -17.58 11.63
N THR A 206 -8.07 -18.63 11.76
CA THR A 206 -8.18 -19.61 12.83
C THR A 206 -7.86 -18.96 14.17
N TRP A 207 -6.79 -18.16 14.23
CA TRP A 207 -6.42 -17.40 15.41
C TRP A 207 -7.50 -16.37 15.80
N GLN A 208 -8.03 -15.62 14.83
CA GLN A 208 -9.09 -14.64 15.06
C GLN A 208 -10.34 -15.29 15.67
N ARG A 209 -10.69 -16.51 15.25
CA ARG A 209 -11.79 -17.27 15.85
C ARG A 209 -11.52 -17.64 17.31
N ARG A 210 -10.30 -18.08 17.64
CA ARG A 210 -9.87 -18.39 19.02
C ARG A 210 -9.91 -17.13 19.90
N MET A 211 -9.51 -15.98 19.37
CA MET A 211 -9.58 -14.68 20.06
C MET A 211 -11.01 -14.26 20.38
N GLY A 212 -11.95 -14.51 19.47
CA GLY A 212 -13.38 -14.23 19.70
C GLY A 212 -13.97 -15.02 20.87
N THR A 213 -13.48 -16.24 21.12
CA THR A 213 -13.98 -17.14 22.17
C THR A 213 -13.19 -17.07 23.49
N ALA A 214 -11.98 -16.51 23.48
CA ALA A 214 -11.10 -16.48 24.66
C ALA A 214 -11.48 -15.37 25.66
N GLU A 215 -11.21 -15.60 26.95
CA GLU A 215 -11.39 -14.57 27.99
C GLU A 215 -10.31 -13.48 27.91
N SER A 216 -10.59 -12.28 28.43
CA SER A 216 -9.72 -11.10 28.30
C SER A 216 -8.29 -11.30 28.81
N ASN A 217 -8.04 -12.17 29.79
CA ASN A 217 -6.69 -12.45 30.30
C ASN A 217 -5.95 -13.48 29.43
N GLU A 218 -6.66 -14.39 28.78
CA GLU A 218 -6.09 -15.38 27.88
C GLU A 218 -5.70 -14.75 26.54
N ARG A 219 -6.41 -13.70 26.11
CA ARG A 219 -6.18 -13.03 24.82
C ARG A 219 -4.79 -12.40 24.67
N GLU A 220 -4.22 -11.79 25.72
CA GLU A 220 -2.85 -11.25 25.66
C GLU A 220 -1.82 -12.36 25.45
N GLN A 221 -1.98 -13.48 26.16
CA GLN A 221 -1.12 -14.65 26.02
C GLN A 221 -1.29 -15.33 24.65
N LEU A 222 -2.52 -15.36 24.14
CA LEU A 222 -2.86 -15.88 22.81
C LEU A 222 -2.26 -15.02 21.68
N CYS A 223 -2.06 -13.72 21.91
CA CYS A 223 -1.36 -12.84 20.97
C CYS A 223 0.14 -13.11 20.91
N GLU A 224 0.82 -13.28 22.06
CA GLU A 224 2.26 -13.60 22.08
C GLU A 224 2.52 -14.99 21.49
N ASN A 225 1.74 -16.01 21.90
CA ASN A 225 1.87 -17.37 21.36
C ASN A 225 1.73 -17.39 19.83
N PHE A 226 0.81 -16.59 19.28
CA PHE A 226 0.61 -16.56 17.83
C PHE A 226 1.72 -15.81 17.08
N LYS A 227 2.40 -14.83 17.70
CA LYS A 227 3.60 -14.23 17.10
C LYS A 227 4.70 -15.28 16.95
N ASP A 228 4.90 -16.10 17.98
CA ASP A 228 5.89 -17.18 17.96
C ASP A 228 5.51 -18.26 16.93
N GLU A 229 4.25 -18.71 16.93
CA GLU A 229 3.72 -19.65 15.92
C GLU A 229 3.90 -19.10 14.48
N LEU A 230 3.58 -17.82 14.26
CA LEU A 230 3.73 -17.17 12.96
C LEU A 230 5.21 -17.11 12.56
N ALA A 231 6.12 -16.76 13.47
CA ALA A 231 7.55 -16.72 13.19
C ALA A 231 8.09 -18.11 12.81
N GLU A 232 7.64 -19.16 13.48
CA GLU A 232 7.98 -20.54 13.13
C GLU A 232 7.41 -20.95 11.76
N GLU A 233 6.15 -20.65 11.47
CA GLU A 233 5.53 -20.93 10.17
C GLU A 233 6.25 -20.19 9.04
N MET A 234 6.55 -18.90 9.22
CA MET A 234 7.28 -18.09 8.25
C MET A 234 8.69 -18.64 8.00
N ASN A 235 9.39 -19.11 9.03
CA ASN A 235 10.69 -19.76 8.88
C ASN A 235 10.60 -21.09 8.11
N LYS A 236 9.52 -21.87 8.29
CA LYS A 236 9.27 -23.06 7.47
C LYS A 236 9.04 -22.67 6.00
N TYR A 237 8.22 -21.66 5.75
CA TYR A 237 7.95 -21.18 4.38
C TYR A 237 9.19 -20.61 3.69
N ARG A 238 10.05 -19.87 4.40
CA ARG A 238 11.36 -19.41 3.89
C ARG A 238 12.22 -20.57 3.42
N LYS A 239 12.31 -21.65 4.21
CA LYS A 239 13.08 -22.85 3.84
C LYS A 239 12.49 -23.54 2.61
N THR A 240 11.17 -23.73 2.57
CA THR A 240 10.49 -24.38 1.44
C THR A 240 10.67 -23.60 0.14
N ILE A 241 10.50 -22.27 0.12
CA ILE A 241 10.75 -21.48 -1.09
C ILE A 241 12.21 -21.60 -1.50
N ASN A 242 13.15 -21.47 -0.57
CA ASN A 242 14.57 -21.55 -0.89
C ASN A 242 14.96 -22.91 -1.51
N GLU A 243 14.33 -24.01 -1.08
CA GLU A 243 14.50 -25.34 -1.68
C GLU A 243 13.87 -25.44 -3.07
N GLN A 244 12.63 -24.95 -3.24
CA GLN A 244 11.94 -24.92 -4.53
C GLN A 244 12.69 -24.07 -5.56
N PHE A 245 13.20 -22.93 -5.12
CA PHE A 245 14.04 -22.03 -5.89
C PHE A 245 15.34 -22.70 -6.34
N LYS A 246 16.06 -23.36 -5.41
CA LYS A 246 17.27 -24.11 -5.75
C LYS A 246 16.99 -25.22 -6.77
N SER A 247 15.90 -25.97 -6.59
CA SER A 247 15.47 -27.02 -7.53
C SER A 247 15.14 -26.45 -8.92
N TYR A 248 14.42 -25.33 -8.98
CA TYR A 248 14.07 -24.66 -10.23
C TYR A 248 15.31 -24.19 -11.01
N ILE A 249 16.31 -23.65 -10.30
CA ILE A 249 17.61 -23.23 -10.89
C ILE A 249 18.41 -24.42 -11.40
N GLN A 250 18.41 -25.54 -10.67
CA GLN A 250 19.12 -26.75 -11.11
C GLN A 250 18.56 -27.31 -12.40
N ASN A 251 17.23 -27.23 -12.59
CA ASN A 251 16.54 -27.76 -13.76
C ASN A 251 16.53 -26.81 -14.97
N ASN A 252 16.84 -25.52 -14.80
CA ASN A 252 16.82 -24.51 -15.86
C ASN A 252 18.18 -23.79 -15.96
N GLU A 253 19.08 -24.28 -16.80
CA GLU A 253 20.42 -23.67 -16.97
C GLU A 253 20.37 -22.22 -17.46
N ASN A 254 19.39 -21.85 -18.28
CA ASN A 254 19.17 -20.47 -18.73
C ASN A 254 18.74 -19.55 -17.58
N ALA A 255 18.09 -20.08 -16.55
CA ALA A 255 17.68 -19.30 -15.39
C ALA A 255 18.90 -18.87 -14.55
N LYS A 256 19.98 -19.69 -14.49
CA LYS A 256 21.22 -19.39 -13.74
C LYS A 256 21.85 -18.04 -14.12
N LEU A 257 21.69 -17.59 -15.37
CA LEU A 257 22.28 -16.34 -15.89
C LEU A 257 21.64 -15.06 -15.30
N PHE A 258 20.42 -15.12 -14.78
CA PHE A 258 19.71 -13.95 -14.21
C PHE A 258 19.91 -13.80 -12.70
N TYR A 259 20.59 -14.76 -12.07
CA TYR A 259 20.61 -14.88 -10.62
C TYR A 259 21.77 -14.16 -9.97
N ASN A 260 21.41 -13.05 -9.33
CA ASN A 260 22.17 -12.49 -8.24
C ASN A 260 21.19 -12.11 -7.11
N GLU A 261 21.75 -11.96 -5.92
CA GLU A 261 21.19 -11.54 -4.63
C GLU A 261 19.90 -10.70 -4.65
N TYR A 262 19.63 -9.92 -5.71
CA TYR A 262 18.39 -9.19 -5.94
C TYR A 262 17.12 -10.04 -5.78
N PHE A 263 17.06 -11.24 -6.38
CA PHE A 263 15.83 -12.05 -6.30
C PHE A 263 15.63 -12.70 -4.94
N SER A 264 16.71 -13.20 -4.34
CA SER A 264 16.67 -13.69 -2.96
C SER A 264 16.27 -12.56 -2.01
N SER A 265 16.82 -11.35 -2.22
CA SER A 265 16.44 -10.14 -1.49
C SER A 265 14.98 -9.76 -1.70
N TRP A 266 14.45 -9.89 -2.93
CA TRP A 266 13.05 -9.60 -3.23
C TRP A 266 12.09 -10.62 -2.61
N ILE A 267 12.41 -11.91 -2.65
CA ILE A 267 11.62 -12.96 -2.00
C ILE A 267 11.61 -12.72 -0.49
N GLU A 268 12.78 -12.45 0.12
CA GLU A 268 12.85 -12.14 1.55
C GLU A 268 12.08 -10.86 1.89
N ALA A 269 12.22 -9.78 1.11
CA ALA A 269 11.44 -8.55 1.32
C ALA A 269 9.93 -8.81 1.20
N SER A 270 9.51 -9.66 0.28
CA SER A 270 8.10 -10.03 0.09
C SER A 270 7.57 -10.86 1.25
N LEU A 271 8.35 -11.82 1.75
CA LEU A 271 8.00 -12.63 2.92
C LEU A 271 7.97 -11.80 4.19
N SER A 272 8.97 -10.95 4.41
CA SER A 272 9.01 -9.99 5.52
C SER A 272 7.82 -9.02 5.49
N LYS A 273 7.37 -8.60 4.31
CA LYS A 273 6.17 -7.76 4.18
C LYS A 273 4.91 -8.49 4.62
N ILE A 274 4.72 -9.74 4.18
CA ILE A 274 3.57 -10.58 4.61
C ILE A 274 3.57 -10.79 6.13
N GLU A 275 4.74 -11.07 6.71
CA GLU A 275 4.93 -11.23 8.15
C GLU A 275 4.59 -9.93 8.91
N CYS A 276 5.13 -8.80 8.44
CA CYS A 276 4.91 -7.49 9.04
C CYS A 276 3.44 -7.07 9.01
N ASP A 277 2.74 -7.27 7.89
CA ASP A 277 1.32 -6.94 7.75
C ASP A 277 0.45 -7.63 8.82
N ILE A 278 0.83 -8.84 9.24
CA ILE A 278 0.10 -9.61 10.24
C ILE A 278 0.54 -9.26 11.65
N GLN A 279 1.84 -9.08 11.88
CA GLN A 279 2.35 -8.58 13.16
C GLN A 279 1.74 -7.21 13.52
N ILE A 280 1.50 -6.35 12.54
CA ILE A 280 0.79 -5.08 12.73
C ILE A 280 -0.65 -5.32 13.18
N LYS A 281 -1.37 -6.26 12.54
CA LYS A 281 -2.74 -6.60 12.93
C LYS A 281 -2.81 -7.18 14.35
N ILE A 282 -1.91 -8.11 14.70
CA ILE A 282 -1.80 -8.65 16.06
C ILE A 282 -1.51 -7.52 17.06
N SER A 283 -0.56 -6.65 16.75
CA SER A 283 -0.20 -5.52 17.62
C SER A 283 -1.39 -4.58 17.85
N ASN A 284 -2.20 -4.35 16.82
CA ASN A 284 -3.42 -3.54 16.94
C ASN A 284 -4.47 -4.22 17.82
N GLU A 285 -4.64 -5.54 17.73
CA GLU A 285 -5.53 -6.31 18.61
C GLU A 285 -5.06 -6.32 20.07
N VAL A 286 -3.76 -6.55 20.33
CA VAL A 286 -3.17 -6.42 21.68
C VAL A 286 -3.43 -5.04 22.25
N LYS A 287 -3.22 -4.00 21.43
CA LYS A 287 -3.47 -2.63 21.83
C LYS A 287 -4.95 -2.41 22.09
N ALA A 288 -5.85 -2.87 21.23
CA ALA A 288 -7.29 -2.77 21.44
C ALA A 288 -7.72 -3.41 22.78
N LEU A 289 -7.12 -4.54 23.16
CA LEU A 289 -7.36 -5.19 24.45
C LEU A 289 -6.78 -4.40 25.63
N GLN A 290 -5.58 -3.84 25.47
CA GLN A 290 -4.98 -2.94 26.46
C GLN A 290 -5.79 -1.64 26.63
N TRP A 291 -6.41 -1.13 25.57
CA TRP A 291 -7.28 0.06 25.63
C TRP A 291 -8.67 -0.27 26.18
N ALA A 292 -9.25 -1.43 25.82
CA ALA A 292 -10.52 -1.90 26.38
C ALA A 292 -10.43 -2.17 27.89
N SER A 293 -9.27 -2.57 28.40
CA SER A 293 -9.03 -2.68 29.85
C SER A 293 -8.77 -1.34 30.56
N ARG A 294 -8.62 -0.24 29.80
CA ARG A 294 -8.44 1.14 30.30
C ARG A 294 -9.72 1.97 30.27
N ASP A 295 -10.76 1.48 29.61
CA ASP A 295 -12.07 2.11 29.63
C ASP A 295 -12.70 1.94 31.03
N ILE A 296 -12.81 3.05 31.75
CA ILE A 296 -13.16 3.05 33.18
C ILE A 296 -14.52 2.39 33.46
N PRO A 297 -15.61 2.69 32.72
CA PRO A 297 -16.91 2.07 32.97
C PRO A 297 -16.91 0.55 32.75
N SER A 298 -16.29 0.05 31.68
CA SER A 298 -16.22 -1.39 31.42
C SER A 298 -15.28 -2.12 32.38
N PHE A 299 -14.19 -1.49 32.80
CA PHE A 299 -13.32 -1.99 33.87
C PHE A 299 -14.07 -2.11 35.20
N VAL A 300 -14.75 -1.04 35.64
CA VAL A 300 -15.54 -1.03 36.89
C VAL A 300 -16.63 -2.09 36.85
N LEU A 301 -17.35 -2.23 35.74
CA LEU A 301 -18.36 -3.28 35.56
C LEU A 301 -17.76 -4.69 35.70
N LYS A 302 -16.57 -4.95 35.14
CA LYS A 302 -15.90 -6.25 35.22
C LYS A 302 -15.45 -6.56 36.65
N GLU A 303 -14.82 -5.61 37.32
CA GLU A 303 -14.33 -5.81 38.69
C GLU A 303 -15.49 -5.85 39.70
N ALA A 304 -16.53 -5.03 39.53
CA ALA A 304 -17.74 -5.10 40.36
C ALA A 304 -18.42 -6.48 40.31
N ARG A 305 -18.43 -7.14 39.14
CA ARG A 305 -18.91 -8.54 39.01
C ARG A 305 -18.08 -9.52 39.84
N LYS A 306 -16.75 -9.38 39.83
CA LYS A 306 -15.85 -10.24 40.64
C LYS A 306 -16.00 -9.98 42.14
N ILE A 307 -16.10 -8.71 42.54
CA ILE A 307 -16.35 -8.32 43.93
C ILE A 307 -17.67 -8.93 44.39
N ARG A 308 -18.73 -8.84 43.56
CA ARG A 308 -20.03 -9.44 43.86
C ARG A 308 -19.92 -10.95 44.08
N LEU A 309 -19.25 -11.70 43.21
CA LEU A 309 -19.04 -13.15 43.38
C LEU A 309 -18.30 -13.48 44.68
N LYS A 310 -17.17 -12.83 44.94
CA LYS A 310 -16.39 -13.05 46.17
C LYS A 310 -17.15 -12.63 47.44
N ALA A 311 -17.93 -11.55 47.36
CA ALA A 311 -18.82 -11.13 48.44
C ALA A 311 -19.85 -12.22 48.74
N THR A 312 -20.44 -12.83 47.71
CA THR A 312 -21.40 -13.94 47.90
C THR A 312 -20.75 -15.18 48.52
N GLU A 313 -19.53 -15.56 48.08
CA GLU A 313 -18.77 -16.69 48.66
C GLU A 313 -18.38 -16.44 50.14
N LYS A 314 -18.02 -15.19 50.48
CA LYS A 314 -17.76 -14.78 51.86
C LYS A 314 -19.04 -14.80 52.71
N ALA A 315 -20.16 -14.33 52.19
CA ALA A 315 -21.45 -14.38 52.90
C ALA A 315 -21.88 -15.83 53.20
N THR A 316 -21.70 -16.75 52.25
CA THR A 316 -22.04 -18.17 52.44
C THR A 316 -21.12 -18.87 53.44
N SER A 317 -19.82 -18.58 53.41
CA SER A 317 -18.85 -19.16 54.35
C SER A 317 -18.98 -18.62 55.78
N LEU A 318 -19.32 -17.35 55.96
CA LEU A 318 -19.64 -16.78 57.27
C LEU A 318 -20.87 -17.42 57.90
N ARG A 319 -21.88 -17.75 57.08
CA ARG A 319 -23.06 -18.49 57.51
C ARG A 319 -22.72 -19.91 57.92
N GLU A 320 -21.89 -20.61 57.14
CA GLU A 320 -21.56 -22.03 57.38
C GLU A 320 -20.64 -22.22 58.59
N ASN A 321 -19.81 -21.23 58.91
CA ASN A 321 -18.88 -21.29 60.04
C ASN A 321 -19.41 -20.64 61.34
N GLY A 322 -20.53 -19.90 61.28
CA GLY A 322 -21.11 -19.19 62.43
C GLY A 322 -22.26 -19.95 63.08
N SER A 323 -22.12 -20.31 64.37
CA SER A 323 -23.18 -20.96 65.16
C SER A 323 -24.21 -19.99 65.77
N GLU A 324 -24.06 -18.66 65.60
CA GLU A 324 -24.99 -17.62 66.06
C GLU A 324 -25.24 -16.57 64.96
N GLN A 325 -26.45 -16.01 64.93
CA GLN A 325 -26.81 -14.89 64.04
C GLN A 325 -25.96 -13.66 64.39
N ILE A 326 -25.12 -13.24 63.45
CA ILE A 326 -24.35 -12.01 63.54
C ILE A 326 -25.33 -10.82 63.53
N ASP A 327 -25.15 -9.88 64.45
CA ASP A 327 -25.95 -8.66 64.53
C ASP A 327 -25.88 -7.88 63.20
N PRO A 328 -27.00 -7.40 62.62
CA PRO A 328 -27.00 -6.60 61.39
C PRO A 328 -25.99 -5.44 61.35
N LEU A 329 -25.67 -4.84 62.50
CA LEU A 329 -24.63 -3.81 62.62
C LEU A 329 -23.22 -4.36 62.40
N GLN A 330 -22.91 -5.53 62.95
CA GLN A 330 -21.61 -6.21 62.76
C GLN A 330 -21.46 -6.78 61.35
N LEU A 331 -22.55 -7.26 60.74
CA LEU A 331 -22.56 -7.73 59.36
C LEU A 331 -22.30 -6.58 58.37
N GLN A 332 -22.85 -5.39 58.66
CA GLN A 332 -22.59 -4.18 57.88
C GLN A 332 -21.12 -3.75 57.99
N GLN A 333 -20.56 -3.75 59.20
CA GLN A 333 -19.14 -3.45 59.43
C GLN A 333 -18.23 -4.41 58.66
N TYR A 334 -18.51 -5.72 58.70
CA TYR A 334 -17.73 -6.72 57.97
C TYR A 334 -17.77 -6.49 56.45
N PHE A 335 -18.93 -6.12 55.90
CA PHE A 335 -19.06 -5.78 54.48
C PHE A 335 -18.29 -4.51 54.13
N ASP A 336 -18.39 -3.47 54.97
CA ASP A 336 -17.72 -2.20 54.72
C ASP A 336 -16.19 -2.34 54.78
N GLU A 337 -15.64 -3.09 55.75
CA GLU A 337 -14.20 -3.43 55.80
C GLU A 337 -13.76 -4.22 54.57
N TYR A 338 -14.51 -5.26 54.20
CA TYR A 338 -14.21 -6.05 53.00
C TYR A 338 -14.26 -5.21 51.71
N TRP A 339 -15.25 -4.33 51.61
CA TRP A 339 -15.43 -3.43 50.48
C TRP A 339 -14.28 -2.45 50.38
N GLU A 340 -13.93 -1.78 51.48
CA GLU A 340 -12.82 -0.82 51.53
C GLU A 340 -11.49 -1.49 51.17
N ASP A 341 -11.16 -2.64 51.75
CA ASP A 341 -9.93 -3.37 51.45
C ASP A 341 -9.84 -3.77 49.96
N THR A 342 -10.94 -4.31 49.42
CA THR A 342 -10.97 -4.83 48.04
C THR A 342 -10.93 -3.70 47.03
N VAL A 343 -11.71 -2.63 47.24
CA VAL A 343 -11.74 -1.47 46.34
C VAL A 343 -10.44 -0.69 46.41
N THR A 344 -9.84 -0.51 47.59
CA THR A 344 -8.54 0.17 47.74
C THR A 344 -7.44 -0.58 46.99
N SER A 345 -7.37 -1.90 47.13
CA SER A 345 -6.41 -2.73 46.39
C SER A 345 -6.59 -2.64 44.86
N ILE A 346 -7.83 -2.62 44.38
CA ILE A 346 -8.14 -2.49 42.95
C ILE A 346 -7.79 -1.09 42.43
N LEU A 347 -8.07 -0.05 43.22
CA LEU A 347 -7.74 1.34 42.86
C LEU A 347 -6.24 1.57 42.81
N GLU A 348 -5.46 1.02 43.75
CA GLU A 348 -3.99 1.07 43.73
C GLU A 348 -3.42 0.37 42.47
N THR A 349 -3.99 -0.80 42.14
CA THR A 349 -3.63 -1.55 40.92
C THR A 349 -3.99 -0.79 39.65
N PHE A 350 -5.09 -0.03 39.65
CA PHE A 350 -5.52 0.77 38.50
C PHE A 350 -4.67 2.05 38.35
N GLN A 351 -4.35 2.73 39.44
CA GLN A 351 -3.53 3.93 39.44
C GLN A 351 -2.12 3.66 38.90
N SER A 352 -1.54 2.49 39.20
CA SER A 352 -0.23 2.09 38.67
C SER A 352 -0.21 1.82 37.14
N LYS A 353 -1.38 1.66 36.51
CA LYS A 353 -1.54 1.45 35.05
C LYS A 353 -1.93 2.72 34.28
N ARG A 354 -2.06 3.87 34.96
CA ARG A 354 -2.50 5.11 34.33
C ARG A 354 -1.45 5.61 33.34
N VAL A 355 -1.88 5.93 32.13
CA VAL A 355 -0.99 6.46 31.09
C VAL A 355 -0.60 7.87 31.48
N SER A 356 0.71 8.11 31.60
CA SER A 356 1.24 9.46 31.81
C SER A 356 0.93 10.33 30.59
N LYS A 357 0.93 11.65 30.76
CA LYS A 357 0.76 12.56 29.62
C LYS A 357 1.86 12.30 28.59
N GLU A 358 3.07 12.02 29.07
CA GLU A 358 4.26 11.71 28.29
C GLU A 358 4.08 10.46 27.41
N ASN A 359 3.45 9.40 27.92
CA ASN A 359 3.20 8.18 27.15
C ASN A 359 2.18 8.38 26.01
N ILE A 360 1.12 9.17 26.23
CA ILE A 360 0.15 9.52 25.16
C ILE A 360 0.86 10.26 24.02
N MET A 361 1.77 11.16 24.39
CA MET A 361 2.54 11.97 23.45
C MET A 361 3.52 11.10 22.66
N GLU A 362 4.29 10.24 23.33
CA GLU A 362 5.19 9.27 22.67
C GLU A 362 4.44 8.36 21.71
N GLU A 363 3.24 7.93 22.07
CA GLU A 363 2.42 7.08 21.22
C GLU A 363 1.96 7.84 19.95
N CYS A 364 1.55 9.10 20.07
CA CYS A 364 1.24 9.97 18.92
C CYS A 364 2.46 10.15 18.01
N THR A 365 3.65 10.35 18.58
CA THR A 365 4.92 10.42 17.84
C THR A 365 5.20 9.13 17.09
N SER A 366 5.01 7.97 17.75
CA SER A 366 5.23 6.67 17.13
C SER A 366 4.25 6.40 15.97
N ILE A 367 3.01 6.89 16.08
CA ILE A 367 2.00 6.77 15.03
C ILE A 367 2.41 7.59 13.81
N LEU A 368 2.86 8.83 14.01
CA LEU A 368 3.30 9.70 12.92
C LEU A 368 4.52 9.11 12.18
N ILE A 369 5.52 8.62 12.92
CA ILE A 369 6.71 7.99 12.32
C ILE A 369 6.31 6.75 11.51
N LYS A 370 5.44 5.89 12.06
CA LYS A 370 4.95 4.70 11.36
C LYS A 370 4.15 5.02 10.10
N LEU A 371 3.33 6.08 10.13
CA LEU A 371 2.60 6.55 8.96
C LEU A 371 3.52 7.05 7.84
N CYS A 372 4.67 7.62 8.21
CA CYS A 372 5.63 8.13 7.24
C CYS A 372 6.60 7.06 6.71
N ASN A 373 6.67 5.88 7.33
CA ASN A 373 7.65 4.84 7.01
C ASN A 373 7.61 4.45 5.51
N GLY A 374 8.74 4.56 4.84
CA GLY A 374 8.90 4.26 3.41
C GLY A 374 8.49 5.39 2.45
N ASN A 375 8.04 6.54 2.96
CA ASN A 375 7.79 7.75 2.17
C ASN A 375 8.99 8.70 2.22
N ALA A 376 9.21 9.50 1.17
CA ALA A 376 10.25 10.54 1.16
C ALA A 376 10.14 11.55 2.32
N ILE A 377 8.96 11.64 2.93
CA ILE A 377 8.62 12.51 4.07
C ILE A 377 9.24 12.01 5.39
N GLU A 378 9.51 10.71 5.54
CA GLU A 378 10.06 10.12 6.77
C GLU A 378 11.36 10.79 7.21
N SER A 379 12.31 10.89 6.27
CA SER A 379 13.62 11.49 6.51
C SER A 379 13.54 12.95 6.98
N ASP A 380 12.53 13.69 6.49
CA ASP A 380 12.30 15.07 6.88
C ASP A 380 11.64 15.17 8.26
N VAL A 381 10.70 14.27 8.60
CA VAL A 381 10.05 14.20 9.91
C VAL A 381 11.06 13.85 11.01
N VAL A 382 11.87 12.81 10.81
CA VAL A 382 12.89 12.38 11.78
C VAL A 382 13.92 13.49 12.01
N ARG A 383 14.44 14.09 10.94
CA ARG A 383 15.41 15.20 11.03
C ARG A 383 14.83 16.43 11.77
N LEU A 384 13.54 16.73 11.56
CA LEU A 384 12.89 17.85 12.24
C LEU A 384 12.71 17.57 13.74
N LEU A 385 12.34 16.34 14.12
CA LEU A 385 12.25 15.93 15.54
C LEU A 385 13.62 15.97 16.23
N GLU A 386 14.68 15.51 15.56
CA GLU A 386 16.06 15.56 16.12
C GLU A 386 16.56 16.99 16.33
N LYS A 387 16.18 17.92 15.44
CA LYS A 387 16.69 19.29 15.43
C LYS A 387 15.85 20.27 16.27
N GLU A 388 14.53 20.11 16.26
CA GLU A 388 13.57 21.06 16.84
C GLU A 388 12.88 20.50 18.10
N GLY A 389 13.17 19.25 18.48
CA GLY A 389 12.72 18.64 19.72
C GLY A 389 11.39 17.87 19.61
N ASN A 390 10.74 17.66 20.76
CA ASN A 390 9.50 16.86 20.84
C ASN A 390 8.33 17.55 20.11
N ILE A 391 7.31 16.81 19.71
CA ILE A 391 6.11 17.25 18.98
C ILE A 391 5.44 18.52 19.57
N LEU A 392 5.56 18.77 20.88
CA LEU A 392 5.04 19.99 21.52
C LEU A 392 5.72 21.28 21.05
N THR A 393 6.97 21.25 20.62
CA THR A 393 7.65 22.43 20.07
C THR A 393 7.05 22.83 18.72
N HIS A 394 6.63 21.84 17.93
CA HIS A 394 5.99 22.02 16.62
C HIS A 394 4.55 22.54 16.70
N ARG A 395 3.94 22.56 17.89
CA ARG A 395 2.59 23.11 18.12
C ARG A 395 2.51 24.62 17.87
N HIS A 396 3.51 25.38 18.35
CA HIS A 396 3.46 26.84 18.34
C HIS A 396 4.30 27.45 17.21
N ASP A 397 5.37 26.77 16.79
CA ASP A 397 6.31 27.24 15.78
C ASP A 397 6.01 26.68 14.38
N PHE A 398 4.81 26.96 13.86
CA PHE A 398 4.49 26.73 12.46
C PHE A 398 4.63 28.03 11.65
N ASN A 399 5.81 28.26 11.09
CA ASN A 399 6.02 29.28 10.07
C ASN A 399 6.19 28.62 8.68
N SER A 400 5.11 28.63 7.89
CA SER A 400 5.12 28.10 6.52
C SER A 400 5.97 28.94 5.56
N GLU A 401 6.21 30.22 5.87
CA GLU A 401 6.85 31.18 4.97
C GLU A 401 8.28 30.79 4.63
N ASN A 402 9.05 30.28 5.60
CA ASN A 402 10.44 29.88 5.40
C ASN A 402 10.57 28.73 4.40
N TYR A 403 9.61 27.80 4.39
CA TYR A 403 9.60 26.64 3.50
C TYR A 403 9.09 27.01 2.10
N ILE A 404 8.12 27.94 2.03
CA ILE A 404 7.55 28.45 0.78
C ILE A 404 8.55 29.39 0.07
N ALA A 405 9.21 30.28 0.80
CA ALA A 405 10.18 31.25 0.26
C ALA A 405 11.38 30.55 -0.41
N LYS A 406 11.94 29.52 0.24
CA LYS A 406 13.12 28.79 -0.27
C LYS A 406 12.85 28.00 -1.56
N LYS A 407 11.59 27.57 -1.79
CA LYS A 407 11.19 26.86 -3.00
C LYS A 407 10.75 27.80 -4.12
N THR A 408 10.01 28.86 -3.80
CA THR A 408 9.66 29.91 -4.77
C THR A 408 10.93 30.56 -5.35
N GLU A 409 11.97 30.77 -4.54
CA GLU A 409 13.29 31.26 -5.02
C GLU A 409 13.98 30.30 -5.99
N LYS A 410 13.92 28.97 -5.74
CA LYS A 410 14.53 27.97 -6.62
C LYS A 410 13.79 27.76 -7.95
N LEU A 411 12.45 27.82 -7.95
CA LEU A 411 11.62 27.59 -9.14
C LEU A 411 11.58 28.81 -10.07
N LEU A 412 11.70 30.02 -9.52
CA LEU A 412 11.56 31.27 -10.26
C LEU A 412 12.89 31.87 -10.76
N ALA A 413 14.02 31.20 -10.49
CA ALA A 413 15.35 31.57 -10.99
C ALA A 413 15.47 31.56 -12.54
N SER A 414 14.46 31.04 -13.26
CA SER A 414 14.43 30.89 -14.72
C SER A 414 13.42 31.79 -15.46
N THR A 415 12.72 32.71 -14.78
CA THR A 415 11.62 33.51 -15.39
C THR A 415 11.88 35.02 -15.37
N PRO A 416 11.34 35.82 -16.33
CA PRO A 416 11.59 37.27 -16.43
C PRO A 416 10.95 38.10 -15.32
N PHE A 417 11.68 39.11 -14.81
CA PHE A 417 11.45 39.83 -13.54
C PHE A 417 10.07 40.49 -13.36
N SER A 418 9.40 40.94 -14.42
CA SER A 418 8.20 41.79 -14.32
C SER A 418 6.92 41.06 -13.88
N ASN A 419 6.85 39.73 -14.01
CA ASN A 419 5.70 38.91 -13.60
C ASN A 419 6.00 37.96 -12.42
N LEU A 420 7.22 38.02 -11.86
CA LEU A 420 7.69 37.10 -10.83
C LEU A 420 7.07 37.34 -9.46
N LEU A 421 7.02 38.61 -9.02
CA LEU A 421 6.56 38.96 -7.67
C LEU A 421 5.09 38.56 -7.46
N ARG A 422 4.23 38.90 -8.42
CA ARG A 422 2.81 38.56 -8.39
C ARG A 422 2.56 37.05 -8.43
N LYS A 423 3.31 36.30 -9.24
CA LYS A 423 3.23 34.82 -9.27
C LYS A 423 3.75 34.19 -7.98
N ARG A 424 4.79 34.77 -7.36
CA ARG A 424 5.35 34.33 -6.07
C ARG A 424 4.35 34.53 -4.94
N GLU A 425 3.69 35.69 -4.90
CA GLU A 425 2.65 36.00 -3.91
C GLU A 425 1.44 35.08 -4.07
N GLN A 426 0.95 34.90 -5.29
CA GLN A 426 -0.20 34.03 -5.56
C GLN A 426 0.07 32.57 -5.20
N MET A 427 1.23 32.02 -5.59
CA MET A 427 1.61 30.65 -5.19
C MET A 427 1.76 30.50 -3.66
N ARG A 428 2.19 31.55 -2.96
CA ARG A 428 2.27 31.57 -1.49
C ARG A 428 0.88 31.59 -0.85
N GLU A 429 -0.05 32.36 -1.40
CA GLU A 429 -1.44 32.41 -0.93
C GLU A 429 -2.13 31.05 -1.13
N ASP A 430 -1.96 30.44 -2.30
CA ASP A 430 -2.57 29.13 -2.63
C ASP A 430 -2.06 28.02 -1.70
N ILE A 431 -0.74 27.96 -1.45
CA ILE A 431 -0.17 26.96 -0.52
C ILE A 431 -0.64 27.22 0.92
N THR A 432 -0.74 28.47 1.33
CA THR A 432 -1.24 28.83 2.67
C THR A 432 -2.71 28.42 2.84
N ALA A 433 -3.54 28.68 1.84
CA ALA A 433 -4.95 28.33 1.86
C ALA A 433 -5.17 26.80 1.96
N VAL A 434 -4.39 26.01 1.22
CA VAL A 434 -4.40 24.54 1.32
C VAL A 434 -4.05 24.08 2.73
N VAL A 435 -2.97 24.63 3.31
CA VAL A 435 -2.52 24.23 4.66
C VAL A 435 -3.58 24.55 5.72
N GLU A 436 -4.20 25.72 5.68
CA GLU A 436 -5.24 26.10 6.64
C GLU A 436 -6.54 25.30 6.44
N ARG A 437 -6.88 24.96 5.20
CA ARG A 437 -7.99 24.05 4.90
C ARG A 437 -7.75 22.66 5.50
N VAL A 438 -6.57 22.07 5.29
CA VAL A 438 -6.24 20.75 5.86
C VAL A 438 -6.23 20.80 7.39
N LYS A 439 -5.73 21.89 8.00
CA LYS A 439 -5.79 22.06 9.46
C LYS A 439 -7.23 22.05 9.98
N THR A 440 -8.10 22.86 9.37
CA THR A 440 -9.50 22.97 9.79
C THR A 440 -10.28 21.69 9.52
N SER A 441 -10.08 21.03 8.37
CA SER A 441 -10.71 19.74 8.03
C SER A 441 -10.23 18.59 8.93
N THR A 442 -9.02 18.68 9.47
CA THR A 442 -8.46 17.64 10.36
C THR A 442 -8.84 17.85 11.82
N ILE A 443 -8.68 19.08 12.34
CA ILE A 443 -8.81 19.36 13.79
C ILE A 443 -10.27 19.38 14.25
N THR A 444 -11.18 19.97 13.45
CA THR A 444 -12.58 20.17 13.88
C THR A 444 -13.35 18.85 14.02
N PRO A 445 -13.27 17.90 13.07
CA PRO A 445 -13.87 16.58 13.23
C PRO A 445 -13.22 15.80 14.37
N PHE A 446 -11.88 15.83 14.46
CA PHE A 446 -11.14 15.13 15.51
C PHE A 446 -11.58 15.54 16.93
N ASN A 447 -11.72 16.83 17.18
CA ASN A 447 -12.15 17.35 18.49
C ASN A 447 -13.59 16.92 18.84
N THR A 448 -14.44 16.75 17.83
CA THR A 448 -15.81 16.26 17.99
C THR A 448 -15.82 14.75 18.25
N ASP A 449 -15.05 13.99 17.48
CA ASP A 449 -15.01 12.53 17.53
C ASP A 449 -14.32 11.99 18.79
N CYS A 450 -13.38 12.75 19.35
CA CYS A 450 -12.72 12.38 20.60
C CYS A 450 -13.59 12.70 21.83
N TYR A 451 -14.57 13.61 21.73
CA TYR A 451 -15.32 14.12 22.88
C TYR A 451 -15.93 12.99 23.73
N GLY A 452 -15.59 12.98 25.02
CA GLY A 452 -16.15 12.03 25.98
C GLY A 452 -15.62 10.59 25.85
N LYS A 453 -14.51 10.37 25.14
CA LYS A 453 -13.82 9.09 25.04
C LYS A 453 -12.42 9.15 25.67
N SER A 454 -11.93 8.02 26.15
CA SER A 454 -10.50 7.80 26.44
C SER A 454 -9.67 7.95 25.16
N PHE A 455 -8.34 8.11 25.28
CA PHE A 455 -7.42 8.13 24.13
C PHE A 455 -7.69 6.97 23.15
N ASP A 456 -7.92 7.31 21.88
CA ASP A 456 -8.17 6.37 20.78
C ASP A 456 -7.05 6.46 19.75
N ARG A 457 -6.22 5.41 19.70
CA ARG A 457 -5.09 5.29 18.78
C ARG A 457 -5.53 5.24 17.32
N TYR A 458 -6.63 4.56 17.02
CA TYR A 458 -7.12 4.40 15.65
C TYR A 458 -7.63 5.72 15.11
N LEU A 459 -8.35 6.49 15.94
CA LEU A 459 -8.81 7.84 15.58
C LEU A 459 -7.63 8.77 15.25
N VAL A 460 -6.55 8.75 16.04
CA VAL A 460 -5.33 9.54 15.75
C VAL A 460 -4.68 9.09 14.44
N TYR A 461 -4.57 7.78 14.21
CA TYR A 461 -3.99 7.22 13.00
C TYR A 461 -4.78 7.59 11.74
N THR A 462 -6.09 7.37 11.74
CA THR A 462 -6.94 7.68 10.57
C THR A 462 -6.97 9.16 10.27
N THR A 463 -7.03 10.01 11.31
CA THR A 463 -7.01 11.47 11.16
C THR A 463 -5.72 11.96 10.52
N LEU A 464 -4.56 11.48 10.99
CA LEU A 464 -3.26 11.83 10.41
C LEU A 464 -3.07 11.22 9.01
N GLN A 465 -3.62 10.04 8.75
CA GLN A 465 -3.58 9.41 7.43
C GLN A 465 -4.40 10.19 6.40
N THR A 466 -5.60 10.64 6.78
CA THR A 466 -6.45 11.50 5.93
C THR A 466 -5.71 12.80 5.62
N ALA A 467 -5.15 13.47 6.63
CA ALA A 467 -4.36 14.68 6.43
C ALA A 467 -3.15 14.47 5.50
N LEU A 468 -2.42 13.36 5.66
CA LEU A 468 -1.32 13.00 4.77
C LEU A 468 -1.80 12.78 3.34
N SER A 469 -2.92 12.09 3.14
CA SER A 469 -3.49 11.83 1.81
C SER A 469 -3.93 13.12 1.11
N GLU A 470 -4.57 14.05 1.83
CA GLU A 470 -4.94 15.36 1.29
C GLU A 470 -3.70 16.20 0.91
N LEU A 471 -2.64 16.14 1.72
CA LEU A 471 -1.37 16.85 1.50
C LEU A 471 -0.47 16.22 0.41
N THR A 472 -0.79 15.02 -0.07
CA THR A 472 0.02 14.32 -1.09
C THR A 472 -0.72 14.12 -2.40
N PHE A 473 -2.02 13.81 -2.35
CA PHE A 473 -2.82 13.44 -3.52
C PHE A 473 -3.99 14.38 -3.80
N GLY A 474 -4.21 15.43 -3.01
CA GLY A 474 -5.25 16.42 -3.31
C GLY A 474 -5.01 17.11 -4.65
N GLU A 475 -6.07 17.29 -5.45
CA GLU A 475 -5.99 17.87 -6.81
C GLU A 475 -5.28 19.23 -6.83
N ASP A 476 -5.58 20.10 -5.86
CA ASP A 476 -4.92 21.41 -5.69
C ASP A 476 -3.42 21.26 -5.37
N VAL A 477 -3.06 20.23 -4.62
CA VAL A 477 -1.71 20.00 -4.08
C VAL A 477 -0.78 19.39 -5.12
N HIS A 478 -1.31 18.47 -5.93
CA HIS A 478 -0.59 17.89 -7.06
C HIS A 478 -0.22 18.98 -8.08
N ASN A 479 -1.12 19.95 -8.32
CA ASN A 479 -0.87 21.08 -9.20
C ASN A 479 0.19 22.05 -8.63
N LEU A 480 0.19 22.26 -7.31
CA LEU A 480 1.14 23.15 -6.62
C LEU A 480 2.51 22.51 -6.31
N LYS A 481 2.66 21.18 -6.48
CA LYS A 481 3.89 20.41 -6.21
C LYS A 481 4.50 20.77 -4.84
N VAL A 482 3.71 20.68 -3.78
CA VAL A 482 4.12 21.04 -2.41
C VAL A 482 5.36 20.22 -1.98
N PRO A 483 6.39 20.85 -1.37
CA PRO A 483 7.60 20.13 -0.96
C PRO A 483 7.36 19.19 0.23
N SER A 484 8.01 18.02 0.21
CA SER A 484 7.95 17.01 1.27
C SER A 484 8.33 17.56 2.65
N SER A 485 9.25 18.52 2.71
CA SER A 485 9.67 19.16 3.97
C SER A 485 8.59 20.07 4.58
N LEU A 486 7.74 20.69 3.76
CA LEU A 486 6.57 21.44 4.24
C LEU A 486 5.47 20.48 4.70
N ILE A 487 5.23 19.39 3.95
CA ILE A 487 4.28 18.34 4.35
C ILE A 487 4.67 17.75 5.71
N ALA A 488 5.96 17.42 5.90
CA ALA A 488 6.51 16.95 7.17
C ALA A 488 6.23 17.92 8.33
N LYS A 489 6.46 19.22 8.12
CA LYS A 489 6.25 20.25 9.14
C LYS A 489 4.76 20.45 9.47
N VAL A 490 3.88 20.39 8.47
CA VAL A 490 2.42 20.45 8.68
C VAL A 490 1.94 19.25 9.48
N LEU A 491 2.39 18.04 9.14
CA LEU A 491 2.01 16.83 9.87
C LEU A 491 2.51 16.82 11.32
N LEU A 492 3.73 17.31 11.57
CA LEU A 492 4.26 17.49 12.93
C LEU A 492 3.42 18.48 13.74
N HIS A 493 3.02 19.59 13.13
CA HIS A 493 2.16 20.58 13.78
C HIS A 493 0.77 20.03 14.09
N LEU A 494 0.15 19.32 13.13
CA LEU A 494 -1.14 18.65 13.32
C LEU A 494 -1.07 17.59 14.43
N CYS A 495 -0.04 16.75 14.41
CA CYS A 495 0.18 15.75 15.46
C CYS A 495 0.33 16.41 16.84
N GLY A 496 1.01 17.57 16.92
CA GLY A 496 1.13 18.35 18.16
C GLY A 496 -0.20 18.88 18.68
N ILE A 497 -1.05 19.41 17.81
CA ILE A 497 -2.40 19.86 18.21
C ILE A 497 -3.27 18.66 18.63
N ILE A 498 -3.28 17.60 17.83
CA ILE A 498 -4.05 16.37 18.10
C ILE A 498 -3.66 15.78 19.45
N SER A 499 -2.36 15.68 19.72
CA SER A 499 -1.83 15.12 20.97
C SER A 499 -2.21 15.96 22.21
N GLU A 500 -2.30 17.29 22.11
CA GLU A 500 -2.81 18.12 23.21
C GLU A 500 -4.31 17.95 23.42
N ILE A 501 -5.09 17.90 22.33
CA ILE A 501 -6.54 17.67 22.38
C ILE A 501 -6.82 16.33 23.04
N THR A 502 -6.12 15.26 22.65
CA THR A 502 -6.28 13.95 23.26
C THR A 502 -5.92 13.96 24.74
N VAL A 503 -4.80 14.56 25.14
CA VAL A 503 -4.40 14.64 26.56
C VAL A 503 -5.44 15.41 27.39
N LYS A 504 -5.98 16.52 26.89
CA LYS A 504 -7.02 17.29 27.59
C LYS A 504 -8.33 16.52 27.69
N ASN A 505 -8.72 15.86 26.61
CA ASN A 505 -9.96 15.11 26.56
C ASN A 505 -9.88 13.84 27.43
N ASP A 506 -8.75 13.14 27.45
CA ASP A 506 -8.47 12.01 28.33
C ASP A 506 -8.53 12.42 29.81
N GLN A 507 -7.94 13.57 30.17
CA GLN A 507 -8.09 14.13 31.52
C GLN A 507 -9.55 14.41 31.88
N LYS A 508 -10.32 15.03 30.97
CA LYS A 508 -11.76 15.28 31.19
C LYS A 508 -12.55 13.98 31.31
N TYR A 509 -12.24 12.98 30.49
CA TYR A 509 -12.84 11.65 30.54
C TYR A 509 -12.64 11.00 31.91
N HIS A 510 -11.41 11.07 32.43
CA HIS A 510 -11.08 10.55 33.76
C HIS A 510 -11.75 11.33 34.91
N ILE A 511 -11.90 12.66 34.79
CA ILE A 511 -12.61 13.46 35.79
C ILE A 511 -14.10 13.12 35.80
N ASN A 512 -14.72 12.98 34.63
CA ASN A 512 -16.14 12.69 34.50
C ASN A 512 -16.49 11.24 34.86
N ASN A 513 -15.53 10.32 34.79
CA ASN A 513 -15.69 8.91 35.10
C ASN A 513 -14.74 8.51 36.24
N SER A 514 -14.93 9.10 37.42
CA SER A 514 -14.20 8.67 38.63
C SER A 514 -14.48 7.19 38.91
N CYS A 515 -13.41 6.37 39.00
CA CYS A 515 -13.53 4.95 39.34
C CYS A 515 -14.26 4.77 40.68
N GLN A 516 -13.98 5.65 41.66
CA GLN A 516 -14.59 5.63 42.98
C GLN A 516 -16.12 5.80 42.87
N ASP A 517 -16.56 6.84 42.19
CA ASP A 517 -17.98 7.19 42.03
C ASP A 517 -18.75 6.08 41.30
N LEU A 518 -18.10 5.39 40.36
CA LEU A 518 -18.69 4.26 39.65
C LEU A 518 -18.75 3.00 40.51
N PHE A 519 -17.74 2.72 41.35
CA PHE A 519 -17.82 1.63 42.34
C PHE A 519 -18.88 1.91 43.41
N ASP A 520 -18.99 3.16 43.88
CA ASP A 520 -19.97 3.57 44.88
C ASP A 520 -21.41 3.36 44.39
N LYS A 521 -21.68 3.59 43.09
CA LYS A 521 -22.97 3.24 42.47
C LYS A 521 -23.30 1.74 42.59
N HIS A 522 -22.30 0.87 42.54
CA HIS A 522 -22.49 -0.58 42.68
C HIS A 522 -22.44 -1.07 44.14
N LYS A 523 -21.90 -0.27 45.08
CA LYS A 523 -21.77 -0.64 46.50
C LYS A 523 -23.10 -1.04 47.12
N GLN A 524 -24.14 -0.27 46.87
CA GLN A 524 -25.46 -0.49 47.47
C GLN A 524 -26.08 -1.82 47.00
N ASP A 525 -26.04 -2.10 45.71
CA ASP A 525 -26.57 -3.35 45.13
C ASP A 525 -25.81 -4.59 45.64
N ILE A 526 -24.48 -4.49 45.71
CA ILE A 526 -23.64 -5.59 46.18
C ILE A 526 -23.83 -5.83 47.68
N ASN A 527 -24.01 -4.78 48.49
CA ASN A 527 -24.34 -4.91 49.92
C ASN A 527 -25.71 -5.57 50.13
N LEU A 528 -26.71 -5.16 49.36
CA LEU A 528 -28.04 -5.78 49.41
C LEU A 528 -27.97 -7.27 49.10
N ASP A 529 -27.14 -7.68 48.15
CA ASP A 529 -26.91 -9.08 47.85
C ASP A 529 -26.17 -9.80 48.96
N PHE A 530 -25.08 -9.22 49.48
CA PHE A 530 -24.32 -9.79 50.59
C PHE A 530 -25.22 -10.12 51.80
N LYS A 531 -26.11 -9.20 52.17
CA LYS A 531 -27.10 -9.41 53.24
C LYS A 531 -28.13 -10.49 52.91
N ALA A 532 -28.59 -10.56 51.66
CA ALA A 532 -29.57 -11.56 51.24
C ALA A 532 -28.98 -12.98 51.24
N PHE A 533 -27.73 -13.15 50.77
CA PHE A 533 -27.02 -14.43 50.80
C PHE A 533 -26.73 -14.91 52.23
N TYR A 534 -26.49 -13.99 53.16
CA TYR A 534 -26.36 -14.29 54.59
C TYR A 534 -27.71 -14.67 55.25
N GLY A 535 -28.77 -13.89 55.02
CA GLY A 535 -30.06 -13.98 55.73
C GLY A 535 -31.09 -14.98 55.19
N HIS A 536 -30.80 -15.73 54.12
CA HIS A 536 -31.68 -16.72 53.48
C HIS A 536 -33.04 -16.21 52.95
N SER A 537 -33.36 -14.91 53.06
CA SER A 537 -34.54 -14.31 52.45
C SER A 537 -34.25 -14.00 50.98
N CYS A 538 -34.96 -14.69 50.08
CA CYS A 538 -34.88 -14.56 48.61
C CYS A 538 -33.71 -15.25 47.87
N GLN A 539 -33.26 -16.44 48.30
CA GLN A 539 -32.38 -17.25 47.42
C GLN A 539 -33.04 -17.53 46.07
N ASP A 540 -34.33 -17.92 46.03
CA ASP A 540 -34.99 -18.26 44.76
C ASP A 540 -35.38 -17.05 43.91
N ALA A 541 -35.90 -15.98 44.53
CA ALA A 541 -36.35 -14.79 43.80
C ALA A 541 -35.17 -13.99 43.22
N ARG A 542 -34.06 -13.87 43.95
CA ARG A 542 -32.86 -13.18 43.45
C ARG A 542 -31.92 -14.08 42.65
N ALA A 543 -31.86 -15.40 42.89
CA ALA A 543 -31.20 -16.28 41.92
C ALA A 543 -31.94 -16.26 40.58
N TYR A 544 -33.28 -16.23 40.60
CA TYR A 544 -34.08 -16.01 39.40
C TYR A 544 -33.79 -14.65 38.78
N GLU A 545 -33.72 -13.56 39.55
CA GLU A 545 -33.43 -12.22 39.02
C GLU A 545 -31.96 -12.06 38.55
N TYR A 546 -31.01 -12.75 39.19
CA TYR A 546 -29.61 -12.82 38.83
C TYR A 546 -29.40 -13.64 37.55
N VAL A 547 -29.95 -14.85 37.49
CA VAL A 547 -29.96 -15.66 36.26
C VAL A 547 -30.71 -14.92 35.17
N ARG A 548 -31.86 -14.30 35.48
CA ARG A 548 -32.60 -13.47 34.52
C ARG A 548 -31.75 -12.30 34.03
N ASN A 549 -31.03 -11.56 34.87
CA ASN A 549 -30.23 -10.42 34.41
C ASN A 549 -28.93 -10.85 33.70
N LEU A 550 -28.27 -11.91 34.16
CA LEU A 550 -27.07 -12.46 33.53
C LEU A 550 -27.39 -13.11 32.19
N VAL A 551 -28.45 -13.93 32.16
CA VAL A 551 -28.95 -14.58 30.94
C VAL A 551 -29.63 -13.57 30.05
N LEU A 552 -30.48 -12.63 30.49
CA LEU A 552 -31.00 -11.60 29.58
C LEU A 552 -29.91 -10.69 29.06
N GLN A 553 -28.89 -10.29 29.82
CA GLN A 553 -27.81 -9.50 29.24
C GLN A 553 -27.03 -10.29 28.20
N GLN A 554 -26.62 -11.53 28.49
CA GLN A 554 -25.90 -12.34 27.52
C GLN A 554 -26.78 -12.80 26.35
N PHE A 555 -28.05 -13.10 26.58
CA PHE A 555 -29.02 -13.52 25.59
C PHE A 555 -29.48 -12.34 24.75
N CYS A 556 -29.66 -11.13 25.29
CA CYS A 556 -29.90 -9.90 24.54
C CYS A 556 -28.67 -9.54 23.71
N VAL A 557 -27.44 -9.62 24.24
CA VAL A 557 -26.23 -9.40 23.45
C VAL A 557 -26.11 -10.45 22.35
N PHE A 558 -26.30 -11.73 22.67
CA PHE A 558 -26.25 -12.83 21.70
C PHE A 558 -27.37 -12.75 20.65
N THR A 559 -28.60 -12.43 21.06
CA THR A 559 -29.73 -12.25 20.11
C THR A 559 -29.60 -10.98 19.32
N LEU A 560 -29.07 -9.87 19.87
CA LEU A 560 -28.75 -8.67 19.12
C LEU A 560 -27.63 -8.94 18.11
N ASP A 561 -26.59 -9.70 18.47
CA ASP A 561 -25.51 -10.07 17.54
C ASP A 561 -25.99 -11.06 16.47
N GLN A 562 -26.83 -12.02 16.83
CA GLN A 562 -27.43 -12.98 15.89
C GLN A 562 -28.48 -12.30 15.00
N LEU A 563 -29.30 -11.39 15.54
CA LEU A 563 -30.22 -10.56 14.76
C LEU A 563 -29.44 -9.62 13.86
N ARG A 564 -28.40 -8.95 14.34
CA ARG A 564 -27.54 -8.09 13.53
C ARG A 564 -26.88 -8.88 12.42
N SER A 565 -26.31 -10.05 12.72
CA SER A 565 -25.70 -10.92 11.72
C SER A 565 -26.71 -11.46 10.71
N LYS A 566 -27.91 -11.85 11.14
CA LYS A 566 -28.98 -12.33 10.25
C LYS A 566 -29.64 -11.21 9.45
N ILE A 567 -29.79 -10.02 10.02
CA ILE A 567 -30.28 -8.82 9.32
C ILE A 567 -29.24 -8.40 8.28
N ILE A 568 -27.95 -8.37 8.61
CA ILE A 568 -26.88 -8.10 7.66
C ILE A 568 -26.89 -9.15 6.54
N LEU A 569 -26.97 -10.45 6.87
CA LEU A 569 -27.04 -11.51 5.85
C LEU A 569 -28.30 -11.44 4.99
N TYR A 570 -29.47 -11.14 5.58
CA TYR A 570 -30.74 -10.98 4.87
C TYR A 570 -30.75 -9.74 3.96
N PHE A 571 -30.17 -8.63 4.41
CA PHE A 571 -29.96 -7.46 3.57
C PHE A 571 -28.91 -7.71 2.49
N CYS A 572 -27.85 -8.46 2.76
CA CYS A 572 -26.87 -8.86 1.73
C CYS A 572 -27.51 -9.75 0.64
N ASP A 573 -28.38 -10.68 1.01
CA ASP A 573 -29.13 -11.52 0.05
C ASP A 573 -30.15 -10.71 -0.76
N ILE A 574 -30.85 -9.75 -0.13
CA ILE A 574 -31.78 -8.86 -0.84
C ILE A 574 -31.03 -7.90 -1.77
N ILE A 575 -29.88 -7.37 -1.34
CA ILE A 575 -29.12 -6.36 -2.09
C ILE A 575 -28.32 -6.97 -3.25
N GLN A 576 -27.98 -8.27 -3.21
CA GLN A 576 -27.46 -8.96 -4.40
C GLN A 576 -28.44 -8.93 -5.59
N THR A 577 -29.74 -8.69 -5.35
CA THR A 577 -30.74 -8.59 -6.42
C THR A 577 -30.99 -7.17 -6.96
N LYS A 578 -30.44 -6.12 -6.34
CA LYS A 578 -30.53 -4.73 -6.84
C LYS A 578 -29.29 -3.91 -6.50
N GLN A 579 -28.48 -3.62 -7.52
CA GLN A 579 -27.39 -2.63 -7.47
C GLN A 579 -27.99 -1.23 -7.27
N ASP A 580 -27.84 -0.61 -6.09
CA ASP A 580 -27.91 0.86 -5.93
C ASP A 580 -27.56 1.37 -4.52
N MET A 581 -27.29 2.69 -4.43
CA MET A 581 -26.90 3.54 -3.27
C MET A 581 -27.45 3.20 -1.87
N HIS A 582 -28.50 2.40 -1.78
CA HIS A 582 -29.10 1.96 -0.53
C HIS A 582 -28.14 1.19 0.39
N TYR A 583 -27.12 0.50 -0.16
CA TYR A 583 -26.11 -0.19 0.64
C TYR A 583 -25.23 0.78 1.47
N MET A 584 -24.81 1.91 0.88
CA MET A 584 -24.01 2.91 1.62
C MET A 584 -24.84 3.62 2.68
N VAL A 585 -26.12 3.92 2.40
CA VAL A 585 -27.01 4.58 3.36
C VAL A 585 -27.35 3.65 4.53
N LEU A 586 -27.53 2.35 4.29
CA LEU A 586 -27.75 1.38 5.37
C LEU A 586 -26.49 1.10 6.19
N ASP A 587 -25.30 0.99 5.59
CA ASP A 587 -24.03 0.88 6.34
C ASP A 587 -23.78 2.14 7.19
N TYR A 588 -24.11 3.32 6.66
CA TYR A 588 -24.04 4.58 7.39
C TYR A 588 -25.02 4.60 8.59
N LEU A 589 -26.30 4.27 8.35
CA LEU A 589 -27.32 4.25 9.41
C LEU A 589 -27.05 3.19 10.49
N LEU A 590 -26.53 2.02 10.13
CA LEU A 590 -26.17 0.95 11.08
C LEU A 590 -24.89 1.23 11.87
N ARG A 591 -24.01 2.11 11.36
CA ARG A 591 -22.84 2.62 12.11
C ARG A 591 -23.21 3.79 13.02
N GLU A 592 -24.17 4.63 12.62
CA GLU A 592 -24.62 5.78 13.41
C GLU A 592 -25.70 5.46 14.45
N SER A 593 -26.48 4.39 14.29
CA SER A 593 -27.49 4.01 15.28
C SER A 593 -26.85 3.39 16.54
N ARG A 594 -26.37 4.24 17.45
CA ARG A 594 -26.19 3.87 18.86
C ARG A 594 -27.57 3.70 19.49
N PRO A 595 -27.86 2.60 20.20
CA PRO A 595 -29.00 2.58 21.11
C PRO A 595 -28.73 3.58 22.23
N ALA A 596 -29.63 4.54 22.41
CA ALA A 596 -29.80 5.15 23.71
C ALA A 596 -30.18 4.02 24.69
N LEU A 597 -29.29 3.81 25.66
CA LEU A 597 -29.46 3.13 26.95
C LEU A 597 -30.75 2.33 27.17
N PHE A 598 -30.57 1.04 27.43
CA PHE A 598 -31.25 0.35 28.53
C PHE A 598 -30.24 -0.49 29.30
#